data_AF-A0A970KK44-F1
#
_entry.id   AF-A0A970KK44-F1
#
_cell.length_a   1.000
_cell.length_b   1.000
_cell.length_c   1.000
_cell.angle_alpha   90.00
_cell.angle_beta   90.00
_cell.angle_gamma   90.00
#
_symmetry.space_group_name_H-M   'P 1'
#
loop_
_entity.id
_entity.type
_entity.pdbx_description
1 polymer ?
#
loop_
_entity_poly.entity_id
_entity_poly.type
_entity_poly.pdbx_seq_one_letter_code
_entity_poly.pdbx_strand_id
1 'polypeptide(L)'
;MTGYFNYALDNVLFAGTALYSYSSSAGLCQNNVFVNNHNELDFIGHTRDYTYVKPACMSYTFSDKPAGNDRVEGDPVFRDPKNGDYRIMPGSCLVGAGSVIASVTNDFMGVERATNALTVGAFDLPDEFCCGLTFTAENNLIGEPITFRGYVHDPLAAPSETYTYNWEITPQGETDPALSETLAEFTTSALAAGRYSVTLTVTRASDSATTTFSRAPEYFYVGPATVHVNPASENPVFPYDTAATATRDLAVAYDTVVAPGTIHLAEGTHNLATQLFILKPVTITGSGYDITIICQTGTAHRVIYLGHKDAVVEKVGITGGNRTTTASPRWLYPYKYVGSPGHSCGGGVFIPGYPERAGTLRECRLFGNKYAGYWGGQLHAAGGLVDRCVIEGDDSMVNAANGGGVMLSGNATIRSTLITGNRASSCGGGVIVYYPARVRIINCTIADNFITATASSTDSGPGLYIAQSPENHPGRVEVVNTIIHGNHLSPATPEPAEFTLAANPDFFESQNSKAYVTIPFLNNLTSFDTTGYEADKLFSTNSLAADPLFKLSGSTPFKPVLNSPCVDNGVVEEWMYGAEDLIGRQRVAGASVDIGAYEKGLSTMLILR
;
A
#
# COMPACT_ATOMS: atom_id res chain seq x y z
N MET A 1 28.39 -12.79 7.79
CA MET A 1 27.12 -13.24 7.18
C MET A 1 26.08 -13.33 8.28
N THR A 2 25.32 -12.27 8.47
CA THR A 2 24.16 -12.21 9.36
C THR A 2 22.92 -12.32 8.47
N GLY A 3 22.45 -13.54 8.26
CA GLY A 3 21.25 -13.81 7.48
C GLY A 3 20.01 -13.55 8.34
N TYR A 4 19.32 -12.44 8.07
CA TYR A 4 17.98 -12.20 8.63
C TYR A 4 16.98 -13.06 7.85
N PHE A 5 16.55 -14.17 8.43
CA PHE A 5 15.37 -14.90 7.93
C PHE A 5 14.12 -14.25 8.52
N ASN A 6 13.51 -13.32 7.76
CA ASN A 6 12.17 -12.83 8.04
C ASN A 6 11.16 -13.81 7.41
N TYR A 7 10.59 -14.73 8.19
CA TYR A 7 9.36 -15.43 7.79
C TYR A 7 8.19 -14.69 8.42
N ALA A 8 7.54 -13.84 7.62
CA ALA A 8 6.29 -13.20 8.00
C ALA A 8 5.15 -14.20 7.74
N LEU A 9 4.37 -14.45 8.79
CA LEU A 9 3.01 -14.93 8.63
C LEU A 9 2.27 -13.96 7.69
N ASP A 10 1.40 -14.43 6.80
CA ASP A 10 0.63 -13.68 5.79
C ASP A 10 -0.18 -12.46 6.28
N ASN A 11 -0.07 -12.08 7.55
CA ASN A 11 -0.26 -10.71 7.99
C ASN A 11 1.09 -9.98 7.93
N VAL A 12 1.50 -9.57 6.73
CA VAL A 12 2.77 -8.83 6.56
C VAL A 12 2.72 -7.48 7.30
N LEU A 13 1.53 -7.00 7.70
CA LEU A 13 1.35 -5.89 8.63
C LEU A 13 2.06 -6.18 9.98
N PHE A 14 3.22 -5.54 10.13
CA PHE A 14 3.95 -5.35 11.39
C PHE A 14 4.88 -6.48 11.84
N ALA A 15 5.91 -6.13 12.61
CA ALA A 15 6.79 -7.09 13.28
C ALA A 15 5.94 -8.20 13.94
N GLY A 16 6.27 -9.46 13.67
CA GLY A 16 5.41 -10.62 13.88
C GLY A 16 4.48 -10.50 15.08
N THR A 17 3.19 -10.28 14.81
CA THR A 17 2.15 -10.08 15.84
C THR A 17 1.91 -11.32 16.68
N ALA A 18 2.32 -12.50 16.18
CA ALA A 18 2.12 -13.79 16.86
C ALA A 18 3.43 -14.41 17.40
N LEU A 19 4.54 -14.24 16.68
CA LEU A 19 5.83 -14.83 17.04
C LEU A 19 6.97 -13.93 16.54
N TYR A 20 7.88 -13.57 17.45
CA TYR A 20 9.06 -12.76 17.16
C TYR A 20 10.29 -13.41 17.79
N SER A 21 11.28 -13.79 16.98
CA SER A 21 12.56 -14.37 17.44
C SER A 21 13.72 -13.44 17.12
N TYR A 22 14.62 -13.25 18.10
CA TYR A 22 15.85 -12.44 17.98
C TYR A 22 17.13 -13.28 18.16
N SER A 23 17.02 -14.60 17.98
CA SER A 23 18.09 -15.56 18.24
C SER A 23 18.88 -15.90 16.98
N SER A 24 20.21 -16.01 17.09
CA SER A 24 21.08 -16.60 16.06
C SER A 24 21.14 -18.13 16.12
N SER A 25 20.52 -18.75 17.13
CA SER A 25 20.31 -20.20 17.24
C SER A 25 18.86 -20.57 16.90
N ALA A 26 18.70 -21.63 16.11
CA ALA A 26 17.40 -22.12 15.64
C ALA A 26 16.49 -22.51 16.83
N GLY A 27 15.30 -21.91 16.91
CA GLY A 27 14.23 -22.32 17.82
C GLY A 27 13.18 -23.11 17.03
N LEU A 28 12.75 -24.27 17.53
CA LEU A 28 11.78 -25.15 16.86
C LEU A 28 10.34 -24.70 17.15
N CYS A 29 9.61 -24.28 16.12
CA CYS A 29 8.16 -24.07 16.11
C CYS A 29 7.59 -25.09 15.13
N GLN A 30 6.62 -25.91 15.55
CA GLN A 30 6.00 -26.96 14.73
C GLN A 30 4.53 -27.13 15.08
N ASN A 31 3.69 -27.43 14.09
CA ASN A 31 2.27 -27.76 14.27
C ASN A 31 1.47 -26.66 15.01
N ASN A 32 1.80 -25.39 14.75
CA ASN A 32 1.13 -24.24 15.35
C ASN A 32 0.15 -23.61 14.36
N VAL A 33 -0.94 -23.05 14.88
CA VAL A 33 -1.85 -22.19 14.12
C VAL A 33 -1.72 -20.78 14.65
N PHE A 34 -1.41 -19.85 13.76
CA PHE A 34 -1.41 -18.42 14.04
C PHE A 34 -2.59 -17.79 13.31
N VAL A 35 -3.64 -17.42 14.05
CA VAL A 35 -4.86 -16.82 13.50
C VAL A 35 -5.23 -15.58 14.29
N ASN A 36 -5.74 -14.53 13.61
CA ASN A 36 -6.21 -13.28 14.23
C ASN A 36 -5.21 -12.61 15.20
N ASN A 37 -3.91 -12.74 14.93
CA ASN A 37 -2.88 -12.03 15.69
C ASN A 37 -2.74 -10.62 15.08
N HIS A 38 -3.21 -9.63 15.83
CA HIS A 38 -3.18 -8.22 15.45
C HIS A 38 -2.26 -7.45 16.38
N ASN A 39 -1.64 -6.39 15.85
CA ASN A 39 -1.12 -5.35 16.73
C ASN A 39 -2.31 -4.46 17.14
N GLU A 40 -2.30 -3.89 18.34
CA GLU A 40 -3.37 -3.04 18.93
C GLU A 40 -3.67 -1.74 18.12
N LEU A 41 -3.08 -1.65 16.92
CA LEU A 41 -2.75 -0.51 16.09
C LEU A 41 -3.49 -0.58 14.75
N ASP A 42 -4.06 -1.76 14.45
CA ASP A 42 -5.07 -1.98 13.42
C ASP A 42 -6.42 -1.29 13.75
N PHE A 43 -6.58 -0.75 14.97
CA PHE A 43 -7.87 -0.37 15.55
C PHE A 43 -8.32 1.10 15.36
N ILE A 44 -7.56 1.96 14.71
CA ILE A 44 -7.95 3.38 14.53
C ILE A 44 -8.09 3.72 13.04
N GLY A 45 -9.19 3.27 12.43
CA GLY A 45 -9.58 3.74 11.10
C GLY A 45 -10.84 3.11 10.51
N HIS A 46 -10.98 1.78 10.58
CA HIS A 46 -12.15 1.08 10.02
C HIS A 46 -12.53 -0.09 10.94
N THR A 47 -13.73 -0.01 11.53
CA THR A 47 -14.27 -1.06 12.42
C THR A 47 -15.00 -2.17 11.68
N ARG A 48 -14.95 -2.28 10.34
CA ARG A 48 -15.92 -3.11 9.61
C ARG A 48 -15.48 -3.95 8.41
N ASP A 49 -14.23 -3.95 7.95
CA ASP A 49 -13.87 -4.76 6.76
C ASP A 49 -12.49 -5.45 6.83
N TYR A 50 -12.35 -6.38 7.78
CA TYR A 50 -11.27 -7.37 7.76
C TYR A 50 -11.77 -8.81 7.65
N THR A 51 -12.93 -9.03 7.02
CA THR A 51 -13.51 -10.37 6.89
C THR A 51 -12.93 -11.19 5.73
N TYR A 52 -12.08 -10.64 4.86
CA TYR A 52 -11.55 -11.35 3.68
C TYR A 52 -10.04 -11.17 3.45
N VAL A 53 -9.24 -11.55 4.44
CA VAL A 53 -8.01 -12.29 4.13
C VAL A 53 -8.40 -13.74 4.34
N LYS A 54 -8.31 -14.59 3.31
CA LYS A 54 -8.41 -16.06 3.48
C LYS A 54 -7.62 -16.39 4.76
N PRO A 55 -8.19 -17.00 5.80
CA PRO A 55 -7.43 -17.24 7.02
C PRO A 55 -6.28 -18.18 6.67
N ALA A 56 -5.09 -17.64 6.38
CA ALA A 56 -3.94 -18.44 6.02
C ALA A 56 -3.37 -19.00 7.32
N CYS A 57 -3.68 -20.25 7.62
CA CYS A 57 -3.12 -20.94 8.77
C CYS A 57 -1.76 -21.54 8.41
N MET A 58 -0.68 -20.86 8.79
CA MET A 58 0.67 -21.37 8.51
C MET A 58 1.16 -22.29 9.63
N SER A 59 1.50 -23.52 9.26
CA SER A 59 2.43 -24.36 10.01
C SER A 59 3.85 -24.05 9.52
N TYR A 60 4.81 -23.93 10.43
CA TYR A 60 6.25 -23.86 10.11
C TYR A 60 6.97 -24.98 10.86
N THR A 61 8.12 -25.42 10.35
CA THR A 61 9.14 -26.20 11.06
C THR A 61 10.48 -25.48 10.95
N PHE A 62 11.13 -25.11 12.07
CA PHE A 62 12.51 -24.61 12.05
C PHE A 62 13.48 -25.76 12.34
N SER A 63 14.27 -26.18 11.36
CA SER A 63 15.35 -27.15 11.53
C SER A 63 16.51 -26.83 10.59
N ASP A 64 17.72 -27.15 11.03
CA ASP A 64 19.02 -27.03 10.34
C ASP A 64 19.06 -27.81 9.00
N LYS A 65 17.98 -28.54 8.70
CA LYS A 65 17.62 -29.04 7.38
C LYS A 65 16.20 -28.53 7.07
N PRO A 66 15.98 -27.76 5.99
CA PRO A 66 14.64 -27.30 5.63
C PRO A 66 13.82 -28.51 5.18
N ALA A 67 13.14 -29.14 6.13
CA ALA A 67 12.11 -30.12 5.84
C ALA A 67 10.82 -29.32 5.59
N GLY A 68 10.54 -29.09 4.30
CA GLY A 68 9.20 -28.73 3.81
C GLY A 68 8.71 -27.32 4.13
N ASN A 69 8.34 -26.57 3.09
CA ASN A 69 7.36 -25.50 3.25
C ASN A 69 5.97 -26.17 3.47
N ASP A 70 5.69 -26.67 4.67
CA ASP A 70 4.40 -27.29 5.03
C ASP A 70 3.33 -26.22 5.30
N ARG A 71 3.21 -25.27 4.37
CA ARG A 71 2.22 -24.20 4.44
C ARG A 71 0.85 -24.77 4.11
N VAL A 72 -0.11 -24.63 5.03
CA VAL A 72 -1.50 -24.97 4.78
C VAL A 72 -2.25 -23.70 4.37
N GLU A 73 -2.85 -23.71 3.19
CA GLU A 73 -3.68 -22.61 2.71
C GLU A 73 -5.14 -23.06 2.68
N GLY A 74 -6.05 -22.25 3.22
CA GLY A 74 -7.49 -22.55 3.26
C GLY A 74 -8.11 -22.20 4.59
N ASP A 75 -9.44 -22.30 4.68
CA ASP A 75 -10.19 -21.96 5.88
C ASP A 75 -9.95 -22.99 7.01
N PRO A 76 -9.55 -22.58 8.23
CA PRO A 76 -9.34 -23.49 9.37
C PRO A 76 -10.63 -24.01 10.00
N VAL A 77 -11.80 -23.46 9.65
CA VAL A 77 -13.12 -23.91 10.12
C VAL A 77 -13.18 -24.10 11.63
N PHE A 78 -12.89 -23.02 12.37
CA PHE A 78 -13.07 -23.00 13.83
C PHE A 78 -14.53 -22.91 14.25
N ARG A 79 -14.85 -23.51 15.40
CA ARG A 79 -16.21 -23.62 15.95
C ARG A 79 -16.87 -22.27 16.24
N ASP A 80 -16.22 -21.43 17.04
CA ASP A 80 -16.69 -20.08 17.37
C ASP A 80 -15.51 -19.18 17.81
N PRO A 81 -14.66 -18.76 16.86
CA PRO A 81 -13.46 -17.98 17.19
C PRO A 81 -13.78 -16.60 17.80
N LYS A 82 -14.98 -16.06 17.55
CA LYS A 82 -15.41 -14.75 18.10
C LYS A 82 -15.54 -14.79 19.62
N ASN A 83 -15.98 -15.92 20.16
CA ASN A 83 -16.09 -16.15 21.60
C ASN A 83 -14.91 -16.95 22.17
N GLY A 84 -13.85 -17.16 21.38
CA GLY A 84 -12.62 -17.83 21.80
C GLY A 84 -12.63 -19.36 21.70
N ASP A 85 -13.63 -19.96 21.04
CA ASP A 85 -13.70 -21.40 20.79
C ASP A 85 -13.03 -21.75 19.46
N TYR A 86 -11.74 -22.09 19.55
CA TYR A 86 -10.89 -22.44 18.42
C TYR A 86 -10.83 -23.95 18.15
N ARG A 87 -11.83 -24.72 18.60
CA ARG A 87 -11.93 -26.13 18.20
C ARG A 87 -12.13 -26.24 16.69
N ILE A 88 -11.44 -27.20 16.08
CA ILE A 88 -11.46 -27.43 14.63
C ILE A 88 -12.72 -28.22 14.28
N MET A 89 -13.39 -27.83 13.20
CA MET A 89 -14.58 -28.50 12.69
C MET A 89 -14.30 -29.20 11.34
N PRO A 90 -15.17 -30.15 10.94
CA PRO A 90 -15.01 -30.88 9.68
C PRO A 90 -14.91 -29.95 8.46
N GLY A 91 -14.05 -30.28 7.51
CA GLY A 91 -13.78 -29.44 6.33
C GLY A 91 -12.64 -28.44 6.51
N SER A 92 -12.07 -28.31 7.71
CA SER A 92 -10.87 -27.54 7.96
C SER A 92 -9.69 -28.01 7.10
N CYS A 93 -8.96 -27.04 6.53
CA CYS A 93 -7.71 -27.31 5.82
C CYS A 93 -6.62 -27.90 6.71
N LEU A 94 -6.76 -27.81 8.04
CA LEU A 94 -5.76 -28.23 9.03
C LEU A 94 -5.79 -29.72 9.34
N VAL A 95 -6.93 -30.38 9.09
CA VAL A 95 -7.14 -31.78 9.44
C VAL A 95 -6.21 -32.67 8.61
N GLY A 96 -5.31 -33.38 9.30
CA GLY A 96 -4.32 -34.25 8.67
C GLY A 96 -3.25 -33.53 7.82
N ALA A 97 -3.11 -32.21 7.95
CA ALA A 97 -2.11 -31.45 7.20
C ALA A 97 -0.75 -31.33 7.90
N GLY A 98 -0.66 -31.78 9.15
CA GLY A 98 0.53 -31.72 9.99
C GLY A 98 1.43 -32.95 9.86
N SER A 99 2.73 -32.71 9.92
CA SER A 99 3.74 -33.77 10.04
C SER A 99 3.71 -34.42 11.42
N VAL A 100 4.05 -35.71 11.50
CA VAL A 100 4.09 -36.48 12.76
C VAL A 100 5.17 -35.92 13.70
N ILE A 101 4.79 -35.64 14.94
CA ILE A 101 5.70 -35.22 16.01
C ILE A 101 5.62 -36.27 17.13
N ALA A 102 6.66 -37.08 17.28
CA ALA A 102 6.65 -38.25 18.16
C ALA A 102 6.34 -37.93 19.65
N SER A 103 6.63 -36.71 20.11
CA SER A 103 6.33 -36.28 21.49
C SER A 103 4.91 -35.74 21.68
N VAL A 104 4.14 -35.55 20.60
CA VAL A 104 2.79 -34.97 20.63
C VAL A 104 1.79 -36.09 20.39
N THR A 105 1.40 -36.76 21.48
CA THR A 105 0.52 -37.94 21.44
C THR A 105 -0.95 -37.60 21.64
N ASN A 106 -1.25 -36.49 22.34
CA ASN A 106 -2.61 -36.05 22.65
C ASN A 106 -2.86 -34.61 22.21
N ASP A 107 -4.12 -34.25 21.97
CA ASP A 107 -4.55 -32.88 21.75
C ASP A 107 -4.76 -32.11 23.06
N PHE A 108 -5.16 -30.84 22.97
CA PHE A 108 -5.39 -29.98 24.14
C PHE A 108 -6.48 -30.49 25.08
N MET A 109 -7.43 -31.27 24.56
CA MET A 109 -8.51 -31.88 25.34
C MET A 109 -8.08 -33.23 25.96
N GLY A 110 -6.87 -33.70 25.65
CA GLY A 110 -6.32 -34.96 26.12
C GLY A 110 -6.72 -36.17 25.27
N VAL A 111 -7.30 -35.96 24.09
CA VAL A 111 -7.68 -37.02 23.14
C VAL A 111 -6.44 -37.46 22.36
N GLU A 112 -6.29 -38.78 22.17
CA GLU A 112 -5.17 -39.33 21.39
C GLU A 112 -5.23 -38.85 19.93
N ARG A 113 -4.08 -38.41 19.41
CA ARG A 113 -3.97 -37.89 18.04
C ARG A 113 -3.68 -39.00 17.04
N ALA A 114 -4.09 -38.79 15.79
CA ALA A 114 -3.82 -39.72 14.70
C ALA A 114 -2.29 -39.88 14.45
N THR A 115 -1.82 -41.12 14.31
CA THR A 115 -0.38 -41.44 14.30
C THR A 115 0.35 -41.15 12.98
N ASN A 116 -0.39 -40.95 11.88
CA ASN A 116 0.20 -40.88 10.53
C ASN A 116 0.16 -39.49 9.89
N ALA A 117 -0.76 -38.63 10.31
CA ALA A 117 -0.84 -37.22 9.91
C ALA A 117 -1.59 -36.44 11.00
N LEU A 118 -0.92 -35.47 11.62
CA LEU A 118 -1.50 -34.69 12.71
C LEU A 118 -2.43 -33.60 12.15
N THR A 119 -3.47 -33.26 12.89
CA THR A 119 -4.15 -31.98 12.66
C THR A 119 -3.26 -30.83 13.13
N VAL A 120 -3.11 -29.81 12.28
CA VAL A 120 -2.31 -28.62 12.60
C VAL A 120 -2.98 -27.81 13.71
N GLY A 121 -2.24 -27.51 14.77
CA GLY A 121 -2.72 -26.73 15.91
C GLY A 121 -2.98 -27.56 17.17
N ALA A 122 -3.60 -26.92 18.17
CA ALA A 122 -3.77 -27.48 19.51
C ALA A 122 -4.88 -28.55 19.61
N PHE A 123 -5.84 -28.56 18.69
CA PHE A 123 -7.01 -29.42 18.71
C PHE A 123 -6.99 -30.43 17.56
N ASP A 124 -7.58 -31.60 17.77
CA ASP A 124 -8.05 -32.48 16.69
C ASP A 124 -9.57 -32.30 16.48
N LEU A 125 -10.16 -33.06 15.55
CA LEU A 125 -11.62 -33.09 15.41
C LEU A 125 -12.26 -33.58 16.72
N PRO A 126 -13.40 -33.02 17.14
CA PRO A 126 -14.01 -33.37 18.41
C PRO A 126 -14.62 -34.78 18.34
N ASP A 127 -14.55 -35.52 19.44
CA ASP A 127 -15.19 -36.84 19.60
C ASP A 127 -16.71 -36.72 19.78
N GLU A 128 -17.37 -36.03 18.84
CA GLU A 128 -18.81 -35.80 18.82
C GLU A 128 -19.34 -35.72 17.39
N PHE A 129 -20.64 -35.97 17.21
CA PHE A 129 -21.32 -35.72 15.94
C PHE A 129 -21.36 -34.22 15.64
N CYS A 130 -20.63 -33.81 14.62
CA CYS A 130 -20.52 -32.42 14.23
C CYS A 130 -20.47 -32.24 12.71
N CYS A 131 -20.84 -31.04 12.28
CA CYS A 131 -20.68 -30.62 10.89
C CYS A 131 -19.79 -29.38 10.81
N GLY A 132 -19.28 -29.14 9.61
CA GLY A 132 -18.61 -27.91 9.24
C GLY A 132 -18.89 -27.58 7.79
N LEU A 133 -18.49 -26.39 7.37
CA LEU A 133 -18.73 -25.92 6.01
C LEU A 133 -17.54 -25.14 5.49
N THR A 134 -17.37 -25.19 4.18
CA THR A 134 -16.50 -24.29 3.42
C THR A 134 -17.27 -23.76 2.23
N PHE A 135 -16.73 -22.71 1.63
CA PHE A 135 -17.14 -22.29 0.31
C PHE A 135 -15.91 -21.89 -0.51
N THR A 136 -16.06 -21.94 -1.84
CA THR A 136 -15.06 -21.48 -2.79
C THR A 136 -15.72 -20.51 -3.75
N ALA A 137 -15.11 -19.33 -3.89
CA ALA A 137 -15.46 -18.32 -4.88
C ALA A 137 -14.17 -17.75 -5.46
N GLU A 138 -14.16 -17.42 -6.75
CA GLU A 138 -12.99 -16.79 -7.37
C GLU A 138 -12.79 -15.38 -6.80
N ASN A 139 -13.82 -14.53 -6.90
CA ASN A 139 -13.74 -13.13 -6.46
C ASN A 139 -14.93 -12.66 -5.61
N ASN A 140 -15.89 -13.52 -5.21
CA ASN A 140 -17.13 -13.10 -4.54
C ASN A 140 -17.91 -11.97 -5.27
N LEU A 141 -17.87 -11.97 -6.60
CA LEU A 141 -18.56 -10.98 -7.42
C LEU A 141 -20.04 -11.35 -7.61
N ILE A 142 -20.88 -10.33 -7.75
CA ILE A 142 -22.30 -10.52 -8.11
C ILE A 142 -22.39 -11.33 -9.40
N GLY A 143 -23.20 -12.39 -9.38
CA GLY A 143 -23.42 -13.26 -10.55
C GLY A 143 -22.33 -14.29 -10.82
N GLU A 144 -21.21 -14.25 -10.09
CA GLU A 144 -20.17 -15.29 -10.20
C GLU A 144 -20.52 -16.51 -9.34
N PRO A 145 -20.08 -17.72 -9.76
CA PRO A 145 -20.41 -18.95 -9.05
C PRO A 145 -19.69 -19.04 -7.71
N ILE A 146 -20.46 -19.40 -6.68
CA ILE A 146 -19.98 -19.72 -5.33
C ILE A 146 -20.37 -21.16 -5.03
N THR A 147 -19.37 -21.99 -4.72
CA THR A 147 -19.59 -23.40 -4.39
C THR A 147 -19.50 -23.60 -2.89
N PHE A 148 -20.58 -24.10 -2.28
CA PHE A 148 -20.65 -24.45 -0.86
C PHE A 148 -20.50 -25.95 -0.70
N ARG A 149 -19.72 -26.38 0.30
CA ARG A 149 -19.53 -27.79 0.63
C ARG A 149 -19.70 -28.02 2.13
N GLY A 150 -20.53 -28.99 2.47
CA GLY A 150 -20.82 -29.42 3.82
C GLY A 150 -20.02 -30.65 4.18
N TYR A 151 -19.52 -30.68 5.41
CA TYR A 151 -18.69 -31.76 5.93
C TYR A 151 -19.31 -32.31 7.20
N VAL A 152 -19.18 -33.61 7.39
CA VAL A 152 -19.72 -34.32 8.56
C VAL A 152 -18.59 -35.12 9.20
N HIS A 153 -18.53 -35.07 10.52
CA HIS A 153 -17.73 -35.96 11.33
C HIS A 153 -18.62 -36.63 12.36
N ASP A 154 -18.61 -37.96 12.34
CA ASP A 154 -19.44 -38.78 13.21
C ASP A 154 -18.67 -40.03 13.63
N PRO A 155 -17.96 -39.98 14.77
CA PRO A 155 -17.14 -41.10 15.25
C PRO A 155 -17.92 -42.40 15.51
N LEU A 156 -19.23 -42.29 15.75
CA LEU A 156 -20.08 -43.41 16.17
C LEU A 156 -20.98 -43.94 15.04
N ALA A 157 -20.95 -43.32 13.86
CA ALA A 157 -21.78 -43.71 12.73
C ALA A 157 -21.40 -45.08 12.15
N ALA A 158 -22.41 -45.85 11.77
CA ALA A 158 -22.20 -47.05 10.96
C ALA A 158 -21.70 -46.66 9.55
N PRO A 159 -20.93 -47.52 8.85
CA PRO A 159 -20.44 -47.21 7.50
C PRO A 159 -21.53 -46.92 6.45
N SER A 160 -22.77 -47.36 6.69
CA SER A 160 -23.92 -47.12 5.83
C SER A 160 -24.80 -45.94 6.28
N GLU A 161 -24.36 -45.18 7.29
CA GLU A 161 -25.08 -44.00 7.77
C GLU A 161 -25.21 -42.96 6.66
N THR A 162 -26.36 -42.29 6.62
CA THR A 162 -26.63 -41.23 5.64
C THR A 162 -27.08 -39.98 6.35
N TYR A 163 -26.80 -38.83 5.74
CA TYR A 163 -27.11 -37.53 6.32
C TYR A 163 -27.95 -36.71 5.36
N THR A 164 -28.88 -35.94 5.91
CA THR A 164 -29.56 -34.86 5.19
C THR A 164 -28.95 -33.52 5.59
N TYR A 165 -28.87 -32.61 4.63
CA TYR A 165 -28.29 -31.28 4.79
C TYR A 165 -29.40 -30.24 4.69
N ASN A 166 -29.28 -29.16 5.45
CA ASN A 166 -30.10 -27.97 5.33
C ASN A 166 -29.20 -26.75 5.44
N TRP A 167 -29.08 -26.03 4.35
CA TRP A 167 -28.35 -24.77 4.25
C TRP A 167 -29.30 -23.61 4.39
N GLU A 168 -28.89 -22.60 5.14
CA GLU A 168 -29.54 -21.29 5.23
C GLU A 168 -28.50 -20.21 5.03
N ILE A 169 -28.63 -19.46 3.92
CA ILE A 169 -27.78 -18.32 3.60
C ILE A 169 -28.61 -17.05 3.80
N THR A 170 -28.32 -16.34 4.88
CA THR A 170 -29.16 -15.23 5.35
C THR A 170 -28.45 -13.90 5.15
N PRO A 171 -29.03 -12.94 4.40
CA PRO A 171 -28.48 -11.59 4.30
C PRO A 171 -28.37 -10.93 5.67
N GLN A 172 -27.36 -10.09 5.84
CA GLN A 172 -27.19 -9.31 7.05
C GLN A 172 -28.43 -8.46 7.33
N GLY A 173 -28.96 -8.56 8.55
CA GLY A 173 -30.09 -7.75 9.01
C GLY A 173 -31.45 -8.33 8.66
N GLU A 174 -31.50 -9.41 7.87
CA GLU A 174 -32.74 -10.13 7.54
C GLU A 174 -32.89 -11.37 8.44
N THR A 175 -34.14 -11.79 8.65
CA THR A 175 -34.45 -13.05 9.36
C THR A 175 -34.61 -14.23 8.42
N ASP A 176 -35.10 -13.98 7.20
CA ASP A 176 -35.40 -15.03 6.24
C ASP A 176 -34.17 -15.31 5.34
N PRO A 177 -33.85 -16.58 5.05
CA PRO A 177 -32.75 -16.91 4.17
C PRO A 177 -33.03 -16.45 2.74
N ALA A 178 -32.01 -15.89 2.08
CA ALA A 178 -32.04 -15.59 0.65
C ALA A 178 -31.88 -16.86 -0.19
N LEU A 179 -31.28 -17.90 0.38
CA LEU A 179 -31.12 -19.21 -0.25
C LEU A 179 -31.21 -20.31 0.80
N SER A 180 -31.96 -21.36 0.47
CA SER A 180 -31.96 -22.62 1.19
C SER A 180 -31.68 -23.77 0.23
N GLU A 181 -30.92 -24.76 0.70
CA GLU A 181 -30.50 -25.90 -0.12
C GLU A 181 -30.34 -27.15 0.75
N THR A 182 -30.48 -28.34 0.16
CA THR A 182 -30.43 -29.64 0.85
C THR A 182 -29.35 -30.60 0.34
N LEU A 183 -28.63 -30.21 -0.71
CA LEU A 183 -27.48 -30.94 -1.21
C LEU A 183 -26.27 -30.82 -0.26
N ALA A 184 -25.46 -31.87 -0.19
CA ALA A 184 -24.19 -31.85 0.55
C ALA A 184 -23.19 -30.82 -0.02
N GLU A 185 -23.30 -30.55 -1.33
CA GLU A 185 -22.52 -29.55 -2.06
C GLU A 185 -23.37 -28.98 -3.19
N PHE A 186 -23.27 -27.67 -3.40
CA PHE A 186 -23.98 -26.98 -4.46
C PHE A 186 -23.25 -25.71 -4.89
N THR A 187 -23.54 -25.26 -6.11
CA THR A 187 -23.01 -24.01 -6.67
C THR A 187 -24.16 -23.07 -6.99
N THR A 188 -24.02 -21.80 -6.64
CA THR A 188 -25.02 -20.76 -6.91
C THR A 188 -24.38 -19.46 -7.39
N SER A 189 -25.09 -18.71 -8.23
CA SER A 189 -24.79 -17.34 -8.62
C SER A 189 -25.94 -16.37 -8.29
N ALA A 190 -26.94 -16.84 -7.53
CA ALA A 190 -28.19 -16.13 -7.30
C ALA A 190 -28.13 -15.11 -6.15
N LEU A 191 -27.02 -15.04 -5.42
CA LEU A 191 -26.88 -14.13 -4.29
C LEU A 191 -26.69 -12.69 -4.79
N ALA A 192 -27.56 -11.80 -4.30
CA ALA A 192 -27.46 -10.38 -4.54
C ALA A 192 -26.25 -9.79 -3.82
N ALA A 193 -25.97 -8.50 -4.06
CA ALA A 193 -24.97 -7.79 -3.29
C ALA A 193 -25.37 -7.77 -1.80
N GLY A 194 -24.43 -8.06 -0.90
CA GLY A 194 -24.70 -8.09 0.54
C GLY A 194 -23.68 -8.91 1.32
N ARG A 195 -23.72 -8.75 2.64
CA ARG A 195 -23.01 -9.64 3.58
C ARG A 195 -23.96 -10.76 4.00
N TYR A 196 -23.44 -11.97 4.12
CA TYR A 196 -24.25 -13.17 4.37
C TYR A 196 -23.72 -13.96 5.56
N SER A 197 -24.62 -14.38 6.44
CA SER A 197 -24.39 -15.50 7.35
C SER A 197 -24.67 -16.82 6.63
N VAL A 198 -23.95 -17.87 7.01
CA VAL A 198 -24.19 -19.22 6.47
C VAL A 198 -24.35 -20.18 7.62
N THR A 199 -25.48 -20.89 7.63
CA THR A 199 -25.79 -21.95 8.58
C THR A 199 -25.96 -23.25 7.83
N LEU A 200 -25.27 -24.29 8.31
CA LEU A 200 -25.47 -25.67 7.87
C LEU A 200 -26.00 -26.46 9.05
N THR A 201 -27.15 -27.10 8.87
CA THR A 201 -27.67 -28.12 9.78
C THR A 201 -27.62 -29.47 9.08
N VAL A 202 -27.06 -30.46 9.75
CA VAL A 202 -26.99 -31.84 9.28
C VAL A 202 -27.80 -32.73 10.20
N THR A 203 -28.64 -33.60 9.63
CA THR A 203 -29.44 -34.57 10.38
C THR A 203 -28.99 -36.00 10.05
N ARG A 204 -28.75 -36.80 11.07
CA ARG A 204 -28.45 -38.24 10.94
C ARG A 204 -29.72 -39.04 10.66
N ALA A 205 -29.68 -39.95 9.69
CA ALA A 205 -30.86 -40.70 9.29
C ALA A 205 -31.31 -41.74 10.32
N SER A 206 -30.39 -42.36 11.06
CA SER A 206 -30.70 -43.46 11.99
C SER A 206 -31.50 -43.05 13.23
N ASP A 207 -31.28 -41.84 13.77
CA ASP A 207 -31.88 -41.39 15.04
C ASP A 207 -32.43 -39.96 14.99
N SER A 208 -32.36 -39.28 13.84
CA SER A 208 -32.75 -37.87 13.68
C SER A 208 -31.95 -36.89 14.56
N ALA A 209 -30.78 -37.29 15.06
CA ALA A 209 -29.89 -36.36 15.74
C ALA A 209 -29.44 -35.26 14.77
N THR A 210 -29.35 -34.02 15.26
CA THR A 210 -28.95 -32.87 14.45
C THR A 210 -27.69 -32.23 15.01
N THR A 211 -26.90 -31.65 14.11
CA THR A 211 -25.77 -30.80 14.46
C THR A 211 -25.76 -29.60 13.52
N THR A 212 -25.40 -28.43 14.06
CA THR A 212 -25.46 -27.17 13.34
C THR A 212 -24.14 -26.44 13.45
N PHE A 213 -23.63 -25.98 12.31
CA PHE A 213 -22.47 -25.12 12.22
C PHE A 213 -22.87 -23.81 11.53
N SER A 214 -22.57 -22.69 12.16
CA SER A 214 -22.95 -21.36 11.68
C SER A 214 -21.75 -20.42 11.66
N ARG A 215 -21.63 -19.67 10.57
CA ARG A 215 -20.71 -18.53 10.45
C ARG A 215 -21.54 -17.25 10.41
N ALA A 216 -21.62 -16.56 11.54
CA ALA A 216 -22.46 -15.38 11.74
C ALA A 216 -21.74 -14.32 12.58
N PRO A 217 -22.09 -13.03 12.51
CA PRO A 217 -23.20 -12.46 11.71
C PRO A 217 -22.86 -12.17 10.24
N GLU A 218 -21.59 -12.27 9.83
CA GLU A 218 -21.14 -12.00 8.46
C GLU A 218 -20.02 -12.97 8.12
N TYR A 219 -20.32 -13.99 7.30
CA TYR A 219 -19.31 -14.95 6.85
C TYR A 219 -18.63 -14.50 5.57
N PHE A 220 -19.41 -14.13 4.54
CA PHE A 220 -18.88 -13.68 3.26
C PHE A 220 -19.66 -12.51 2.66
N TYR A 221 -18.99 -11.74 1.82
CA TYR A 221 -19.54 -10.56 1.15
C TYR A 221 -19.60 -10.82 -0.35
N VAL A 222 -20.77 -10.60 -0.96
CA VAL A 222 -20.96 -10.56 -2.41
C VAL A 222 -21.13 -9.10 -2.82
N GLY A 223 -20.41 -8.65 -3.84
CA GLY A 223 -20.47 -7.25 -4.26
C GLY A 223 -19.95 -6.98 -5.67
N PRO A 224 -20.01 -5.72 -6.12
CA PRO A 224 -19.60 -5.35 -7.46
C PRO A 224 -18.07 -5.12 -7.53
N ALA A 225 -17.48 -5.42 -8.68
CA ALA A 225 -16.09 -5.03 -8.99
C ALA A 225 -15.96 -3.53 -9.29
N THR A 226 -17.06 -2.85 -9.62
CA THR A 226 -17.09 -1.43 -9.97
C THR A 226 -18.05 -0.70 -9.03
N VAL A 227 -17.59 0.38 -8.41
CA VAL A 227 -18.39 1.21 -7.52
C VAL A 227 -18.23 2.68 -7.91
N HIS A 228 -19.29 3.47 -7.79
CA HIS A 228 -19.30 4.89 -8.10
C HIS A 228 -19.53 5.75 -6.86
N VAL A 229 -18.81 6.87 -6.79
CA VAL A 229 -18.95 7.88 -5.75
C VAL A 229 -19.29 9.21 -6.40
N ASN A 230 -20.35 9.86 -5.92
CA ASN A 230 -20.72 11.20 -6.31
C ASN A 230 -21.16 11.98 -5.06
N PRO A 231 -20.40 13.00 -4.61
CA PRO A 231 -20.73 13.77 -3.41
C PRO A 231 -22.06 14.52 -3.57
N ALA A 232 -22.49 14.77 -4.80
CA ALA A 232 -23.77 15.39 -5.16
C ALA A 232 -24.86 14.38 -5.56
N SER A 233 -24.65 13.07 -5.38
CA SER A 233 -25.66 12.03 -5.68
C SER A 233 -26.99 12.39 -5.00
N GLU A 234 -28.11 12.39 -5.72
CA GLU A 234 -29.44 12.68 -5.14
C GLU A 234 -30.06 11.42 -4.53
N ASN A 235 -29.86 10.27 -5.16
CA ASN A 235 -30.47 8.99 -4.80
C ASN A 235 -29.42 7.86 -4.77
N PRO A 236 -28.55 7.81 -3.74
CA PRO A 236 -27.59 6.72 -3.58
C PRO A 236 -28.33 5.40 -3.33
N VAL A 237 -28.05 4.37 -4.14
CA VAL A 237 -28.67 3.04 -4.04
C VAL A 237 -27.59 1.97 -4.03
N PHE A 238 -27.51 1.19 -2.94
CA PHE A 238 -26.61 0.05 -2.86
C PHE A 238 -26.95 -0.97 -3.97
N PRO A 239 -25.97 -1.53 -4.71
CA PRO A 239 -24.54 -1.58 -4.39
C PRO A 239 -23.67 -0.49 -5.03
N TYR A 240 -24.27 0.62 -5.49
CA TYR A 240 -23.56 1.78 -6.05
C TYR A 240 -22.72 1.44 -7.31
N ASP A 241 -23.13 0.42 -8.05
CA ASP A 241 -22.46 -0.15 -9.23
C ASP A 241 -22.65 0.66 -10.52
N THR A 242 -23.40 1.76 -10.46
CA THR A 242 -23.56 2.70 -11.57
C THR A 242 -23.42 4.15 -11.09
N ALA A 243 -23.10 5.07 -12.02
CA ALA A 243 -23.04 6.49 -11.70
C ALA A 243 -24.37 7.06 -11.17
N ALA A 244 -25.52 6.53 -11.62
CA ALA A 244 -26.84 6.96 -11.18
C ALA A 244 -27.17 6.49 -9.76
N THR A 245 -26.58 5.37 -9.33
CA THR A 245 -26.78 4.80 -8.00
C THR A 245 -25.66 5.18 -7.03
N ALA A 246 -24.66 5.96 -7.45
CA ALA A 246 -23.43 6.27 -6.71
C ALA A 246 -23.65 6.67 -5.24
N THR A 247 -22.79 6.17 -4.35
CA THR A 247 -22.75 6.60 -2.95
C THR A 247 -22.16 8.01 -2.82
N ARG A 248 -22.46 8.71 -1.72
CA ARG A 248 -21.86 10.02 -1.40
C ARG A 248 -20.53 9.91 -0.67
N ASP A 249 -20.17 8.70 -0.20
CA ASP A 249 -19.07 8.48 0.72
C ASP A 249 -18.05 7.49 0.12
N LEU A 250 -16.79 7.96 -0.01
CA LEU A 250 -15.69 7.18 -0.55
C LEU A 250 -15.28 6.01 0.35
N ALA A 251 -15.36 6.16 1.67
CA ALA A 251 -15.06 5.06 2.59
C ALA A 251 -16.10 3.93 2.41
N VAL A 252 -17.39 4.29 2.29
CA VAL A 252 -18.47 3.33 2.00
C VAL A 252 -18.24 2.63 0.65
N ALA A 253 -17.79 3.36 -0.37
CA ALA A 253 -17.46 2.75 -1.66
C ALA A 253 -16.29 1.76 -1.57
N TYR A 254 -15.27 2.10 -0.80
CA TYR A 254 -14.12 1.22 -0.58
C TYR A 254 -14.51 -0.05 0.17
N ASP A 255 -15.39 0.06 1.16
CA ASP A 255 -15.97 -1.08 1.90
C ASP A 255 -16.85 -1.96 0.97
N THR A 256 -17.53 -1.34 0.00
CA THR A 256 -18.43 -2.02 -0.96
C THR A 256 -17.70 -2.70 -2.12
N VAL A 257 -16.60 -2.13 -2.62
CA VAL A 257 -15.97 -2.69 -3.83
C VAL A 257 -15.31 -4.04 -3.55
N VAL A 258 -15.61 -5.02 -4.39
CA VAL A 258 -14.93 -6.31 -4.39
C VAL A 258 -13.60 -6.18 -5.13
N ALA A 259 -12.54 -6.74 -4.56
CA ALA A 259 -11.21 -6.68 -5.13
C ALA A 259 -10.85 -7.97 -5.91
N PRO A 260 -10.14 -7.88 -7.06
CA PRO A 260 -9.69 -6.65 -7.70
C PRO A 260 -10.85 -5.84 -8.30
N GLY A 261 -10.82 -4.51 -8.14
CA GLY A 261 -11.95 -3.66 -8.49
C GLY A 261 -11.59 -2.20 -8.73
N THR A 262 -12.58 -1.40 -9.14
CA THR A 262 -12.44 0.02 -9.48
C THR A 262 -13.50 0.86 -8.77
N ILE A 263 -13.07 1.99 -8.22
CA ILE A 263 -13.92 3.03 -7.65
C ILE A 263 -13.82 4.27 -8.55
N HIS A 264 -14.93 4.66 -9.17
CA HIS A 264 -15.02 5.86 -9.98
C HIS A 264 -15.54 7.04 -9.17
N LEU A 265 -14.75 8.09 -9.11
CA LEU A 265 -15.12 9.35 -8.46
C LEU A 265 -15.67 10.32 -9.51
N ALA A 266 -16.92 10.75 -9.33
CA ALA A 266 -17.47 11.88 -10.08
C ALA A 266 -16.72 13.19 -9.75
N GLU A 267 -16.92 14.21 -10.58
CA GLU A 267 -16.40 15.56 -10.30
C GLU A 267 -16.92 16.10 -8.96
N GLY A 268 -16.10 16.91 -8.30
CA GLY A 268 -16.37 17.49 -7.00
C GLY A 268 -15.39 17.04 -5.91
N THR A 269 -15.66 17.52 -4.69
CA THR A 269 -14.85 17.24 -3.51
C THR A 269 -15.46 16.12 -2.68
N HIS A 270 -14.71 15.02 -2.57
CA HIS A 270 -15.01 13.83 -1.77
C HIS A 270 -14.32 13.95 -0.42
N ASN A 271 -15.09 14.33 0.61
CA ASN A 271 -14.55 14.56 1.94
C ASN A 271 -14.34 13.25 2.71
N LEU A 272 -13.20 13.14 3.40
CA LEU A 272 -12.87 12.09 4.34
C LEU A 272 -12.74 12.69 5.73
N ALA A 273 -13.39 12.08 6.73
CA ALA A 273 -13.26 12.48 8.14
C ALA A 273 -12.07 11.80 8.85
N THR A 274 -11.61 10.66 8.30
CA THR A 274 -10.50 9.86 8.80
C THR A 274 -9.59 9.47 7.64
N GLN A 275 -8.41 8.94 7.93
CA GLN A 275 -7.51 8.45 6.89
C GLN A 275 -8.13 7.26 6.15
N LEU A 276 -8.07 7.27 4.80
CA LEU A 276 -8.43 6.12 3.97
C LEU A 276 -7.25 5.15 3.85
N PHE A 277 -7.46 3.88 4.18
CA PHE A 277 -6.47 2.81 4.04
C PHE A 277 -6.80 1.92 2.85
N ILE A 278 -5.96 1.97 1.81
CA ILE A 278 -6.12 1.17 0.60
C ILE A 278 -5.20 -0.05 0.72
N LEU A 279 -5.78 -1.18 1.11
CA LEU A 279 -5.08 -2.41 1.49
C LEU A 279 -5.43 -3.61 0.62
N LYS A 280 -6.30 -3.45 -0.37
CA LYS A 280 -6.72 -4.48 -1.33
C LYS A 280 -6.51 -3.97 -2.77
N PRO A 281 -6.46 -4.85 -3.80
CA PRO A 281 -6.13 -4.47 -5.19
C PRO A 281 -7.23 -3.64 -5.86
N VAL A 282 -7.36 -2.37 -5.48
CA VAL A 282 -8.39 -1.46 -5.97
C VAL A 282 -7.76 -0.27 -6.68
N THR A 283 -8.36 0.10 -7.82
CA THR A 283 -8.09 1.36 -8.51
C THR A 283 -9.11 2.41 -8.09
N ILE A 284 -8.67 3.55 -7.55
CA ILE A 284 -9.51 4.73 -7.31
C ILE A 284 -9.17 5.76 -8.38
N THR A 285 -10.14 6.13 -9.21
CA THR A 285 -9.91 6.98 -10.39
C THR A 285 -10.93 8.11 -10.51
N GLY A 286 -10.46 9.30 -10.87
CA GLY A 286 -11.27 10.49 -11.14
C GLY A 286 -11.28 10.92 -12.61
N SER A 287 -11.93 12.06 -12.89
CA SER A 287 -11.95 12.65 -14.24
C SER A 287 -10.80 13.63 -14.51
N GLY A 288 -9.98 13.91 -13.48
CA GLY A 288 -8.85 14.83 -13.56
C GLY A 288 -8.56 15.45 -12.19
N TYR A 289 -7.28 15.65 -11.89
CA TYR A 289 -6.84 16.04 -10.55
C TYR A 289 -7.27 17.44 -10.10
N ASP A 290 -7.73 18.30 -11.01
CA ASP A 290 -8.23 19.65 -10.69
C ASP A 290 -9.75 19.71 -10.47
N ILE A 291 -10.48 18.66 -10.86
CA ILE A 291 -11.95 18.62 -10.82
C ILE A 291 -12.51 17.49 -9.96
N THR A 292 -11.72 16.45 -9.71
CA THR A 292 -12.05 15.37 -8.77
C THR A 292 -11.08 15.43 -7.59
N ILE A 293 -11.55 15.85 -6.42
CA ILE A 293 -10.71 16.12 -5.25
C ILE A 293 -11.08 15.18 -4.10
N ILE A 294 -10.08 14.54 -3.48
CA ILE A 294 -10.20 13.83 -2.19
C ILE A 294 -9.65 14.77 -1.10
N CYS A 295 -10.49 15.14 -0.14
CA CYS A 295 -10.15 16.14 0.87
C CYS A 295 -10.29 15.56 2.28
N GLN A 296 -9.22 15.59 3.06
CA GLN A 296 -9.28 15.27 4.49
C GLN A 296 -9.82 16.49 5.28
N THR A 297 -10.91 16.28 6.01
CA THR A 297 -11.54 17.32 6.86
C THR A 297 -11.34 17.07 8.35
N GLY A 298 -10.87 15.89 8.75
CA GLY A 298 -10.53 15.54 10.12
C GLY A 298 -9.22 16.17 10.59
N THR A 299 -9.01 16.18 11.91
CA THR A 299 -7.79 16.72 12.53
C THR A 299 -6.71 15.63 12.67
N ALA A 300 -5.44 16.00 12.53
CA ALA A 300 -4.30 15.08 12.73
C ALA A 300 -4.25 13.86 11.78
N HIS A 301 -5.05 13.84 10.71
CA HIS A 301 -5.11 12.74 9.76
C HIS A 301 -4.30 12.99 8.49
N ARG A 302 -3.77 11.89 7.93
CA ARG A 302 -3.37 11.85 6.52
C ARG A 302 -4.61 11.64 5.64
N VAL A 303 -4.49 11.90 4.34
CA VAL A 303 -5.56 11.57 3.40
C VAL A 303 -5.56 10.06 3.10
N ILE A 304 -4.46 9.53 2.57
CA ILE A 304 -4.39 8.15 2.04
C ILE A 304 -3.17 7.38 2.57
N TYR A 305 -3.39 6.12 2.96
CA TYR A 305 -2.36 5.08 3.04
C TYR A 305 -2.52 4.14 1.85
N LEU A 306 -1.53 4.07 0.96
CA LEU A 306 -1.59 3.25 -0.25
C LEU A 306 -0.75 1.98 -0.05
N GLY A 307 -1.39 0.98 0.55
CA GLY A 307 -0.76 -0.16 1.24
C GLY A 307 -0.85 -1.51 0.55
N HIS A 308 -1.13 -1.57 -0.77
CA HIS A 308 -1.20 -2.81 -1.53
C HIS A 308 -0.49 -2.64 -2.88
N LYS A 309 0.31 -3.63 -3.31
CA LYS A 309 1.12 -3.55 -4.54
C LYS A 309 0.33 -3.25 -5.82
N ASP A 310 -0.87 -3.82 -5.93
CA ASP A 310 -1.73 -3.64 -7.10
C ASP A 310 -2.80 -2.54 -6.88
N ALA A 311 -2.72 -1.78 -5.78
CA ALA A 311 -3.61 -0.64 -5.60
C ALA A 311 -3.12 0.57 -6.40
N VAL A 312 -4.07 1.28 -7.00
CA VAL A 312 -3.79 2.46 -7.83
C VAL A 312 -4.68 3.61 -7.37
N VAL A 313 -4.10 4.80 -7.23
CA VAL A 313 -4.85 6.06 -7.09
C VAL A 313 -4.46 6.97 -8.23
N GLU A 314 -5.43 7.39 -9.03
CA GLU A 314 -5.17 8.17 -10.24
C GLU A 314 -6.19 9.26 -10.55
N LYS A 315 -5.74 10.30 -11.27
CA LYS A 315 -6.61 11.36 -11.82
C LYS A 315 -7.42 12.12 -10.77
N VAL A 316 -6.82 12.31 -9.58
CA VAL A 316 -7.45 12.99 -8.45
C VAL A 316 -6.52 14.01 -7.80
N GLY A 317 -7.11 15.09 -7.29
CA GLY A 317 -6.47 16.02 -6.38
C GLY A 317 -6.58 15.49 -4.96
N ILE A 318 -5.54 15.66 -4.14
CA ILE A 318 -5.45 15.14 -2.77
C ILE A 318 -5.03 16.29 -1.86
N THR A 319 -5.88 16.65 -0.91
CA THR A 319 -5.69 17.83 -0.05
C THR A 319 -6.26 17.66 1.37
N GLY A 320 -6.02 18.65 2.23
CA GLY A 320 -6.54 18.74 3.59
C GLY A 320 -5.80 17.87 4.62
N GLY A 321 -4.85 17.05 4.17
CA GLY A 321 -4.04 16.22 5.04
C GLY A 321 -3.21 17.07 6.02
N ASN A 322 -3.41 16.87 7.32
CA ASN A 322 -2.77 17.66 8.36
C ASN A 322 -2.37 16.75 9.52
N ARG A 323 -1.39 15.87 9.28
CA ARG A 323 -0.91 14.95 10.31
C ARG A 323 -0.04 15.70 11.32
N THR A 324 -0.31 15.53 12.61
CA THR A 324 0.47 16.17 13.68
C THR A 324 1.09 15.14 14.61
N THR A 325 2.26 15.48 15.17
CA THR A 325 2.99 14.64 16.14
C THR A 325 2.47 14.77 17.58
N THR A 326 1.65 15.78 17.86
CA THR A 326 1.24 16.19 19.22
C THR A 326 -0.09 15.59 19.71
N ALA A 327 -0.85 14.88 18.85
CA ALA A 327 -2.14 14.29 19.22
C ALA A 327 -2.32 12.80 18.89
N SER A 328 -1.36 12.17 18.21
CA SER A 328 -1.41 10.72 17.98
C SER A 328 -0.76 9.99 19.15
N PRO A 329 -1.45 9.06 19.85
CA PRO A 329 -0.85 8.30 20.93
C PRO A 329 0.46 7.67 20.45
N ARG A 330 1.56 7.99 21.15
CA ARG A 330 2.94 7.61 20.83
C ARG A 330 3.20 6.10 20.72
N TRP A 331 2.23 5.29 21.10
CA TRP A 331 2.32 3.84 21.18
C TRP A 331 1.58 3.15 20.05
N LEU A 332 1.04 3.92 19.09
CA LEU A 332 0.05 3.42 18.15
C LEU A 332 0.59 2.79 16.86
N TYR A 333 1.90 2.62 16.65
CA TYR A 333 2.44 1.80 15.52
C TYR A 333 3.72 1.03 15.92
N PRO A 334 3.89 -0.25 15.53
CA PRO A 334 4.92 -1.10 16.10
C PRO A 334 6.26 -0.93 15.40
N TYR A 335 7.21 -0.68 16.28
CA TYR A 335 8.65 -0.57 16.16
C TYR A 335 9.26 -1.81 15.47
N LYS A 336 10.02 -1.64 14.37
CA LYS A 336 11.34 -2.31 14.15
C LYS A 336 12.01 -2.04 12.78
N TYR A 337 11.30 -1.67 11.73
CA TYR A 337 11.94 -1.27 10.45
C TYR A 337 11.79 0.22 10.10
N VAL A 338 11.31 0.98 11.09
CA VAL A 338 11.14 2.42 11.04
C VAL A 338 11.77 2.94 12.33
N GLY A 339 13.09 3.14 12.31
CA GLY A 339 13.86 3.48 13.51
C GLY A 339 13.38 4.78 14.19
N SER A 340 13.13 4.71 15.49
CA SER A 340 12.74 5.84 16.36
C SER A 340 11.43 6.59 16.03
N PRO A 341 10.85 7.32 17.00
CA PRO A 341 9.51 7.97 16.94
C PRO A 341 9.27 9.03 15.84
N GLY A 342 10.13 9.15 14.83
CA GLY A 342 10.18 10.28 13.89
C GLY A 342 9.49 10.09 12.53
N HIS A 343 9.12 8.89 12.12
CA HIS A 343 8.84 8.59 10.69
C HIS A 343 7.34 8.43 10.32
N SER A 344 6.46 9.14 11.03
CA SER A 344 5.03 9.26 10.65
C SER A 344 4.83 10.30 9.54
N CYS A 345 5.48 10.13 8.40
CA CYS A 345 5.63 11.19 7.38
C CYS A 345 4.47 11.21 6.37
N GLY A 346 4.44 12.25 5.54
CA GLY A 346 3.49 12.41 4.44
C GLY A 346 2.10 12.80 4.92
N GLY A 347 1.82 14.11 4.99
CA GLY A 347 0.53 14.66 5.39
C GLY A 347 -0.60 14.30 4.43
N GLY A 348 -0.32 14.19 3.13
CA GLY A 348 -1.29 13.79 2.11
C GLY A 348 -1.35 12.28 1.96
N VAL A 349 -0.27 11.71 1.40
CA VAL A 349 -0.19 10.30 1.01
C VAL A 349 1.04 9.64 1.64
N PHE A 350 0.89 8.38 2.02
CA PHE A 350 1.99 7.51 2.40
C PHE A 350 1.96 6.19 1.64
N ILE A 351 3.09 5.82 1.05
CA ILE A 351 3.34 4.54 0.37
C ILE A 351 4.43 3.80 1.16
N PRO A 352 4.14 2.60 1.72
CA PRO A 352 5.11 1.84 2.50
C PRO A 352 6.22 1.23 1.62
N GLY A 353 7.30 0.77 2.26
CA GLY A 353 8.50 0.27 1.56
C GLY A 353 8.54 -1.23 1.27
N TYR A 354 7.58 -2.01 1.80
CA TYR A 354 7.48 -3.44 1.50
C TYR A 354 6.88 -3.63 0.12
N PRO A 355 7.50 -4.39 -0.81
CA PRO A 355 7.03 -4.53 -2.19
C PRO A 355 5.57 -4.94 -2.31
N GLU A 356 5.10 -5.90 -1.51
CA GLU A 356 3.70 -6.36 -1.49
C GLU A 356 2.69 -5.30 -1.02
N ARG A 357 3.16 -4.18 -0.46
CA ARG A 357 2.33 -3.11 0.08
C ARG A 357 2.49 -1.77 -0.62
N ALA A 358 3.34 -1.68 -1.63
CA ALA A 358 3.70 -0.39 -2.18
C ALA A 358 2.94 -0.16 -3.49
N GLY A 359 1.80 0.55 -3.40
CA GLY A 359 0.94 0.80 -4.55
C GLY A 359 1.46 1.90 -5.49
N THR A 360 0.61 2.25 -6.48
CA THR A 360 0.91 3.25 -7.50
C THR A 360 0.06 4.51 -7.33
N LEU A 361 0.70 5.66 -7.22
CA LEU A 361 0.05 6.97 -7.29
C LEU A 361 0.41 7.59 -8.64
N ARG A 362 -0.57 7.85 -9.52
CA ARG A 362 -0.28 8.42 -10.85
C ARG A 362 -1.27 9.46 -11.32
N GLU A 363 -0.84 10.44 -12.12
CA GLU A 363 -1.75 11.47 -12.65
C GLU A 363 -2.53 12.20 -11.54
N CYS A 364 -1.90 12.41 -10.38
CA CYS A 364 -2.52 13.01 -9.21
C CYS A 364 -1.88 14.36 -8.88
N ARG A 365 -2.63 15.20 -8.17
CA ARG A 365 -2.15 16.48 -7.63
C ARG A 365 -2.19 16.47 -6.11
N LEU A 366 -1.06 16.68 -5.45
CA LEU A 366 -0.98 16.86 -4.00
C LEU A 366 -0.77 18.34 -3.71
N PHE A 367 -1.70 18.94 -2.96
CA PHE A 367 -1.66 20.36 -2.61
C PHE A 367 -2.28 20.62 -1.23
N GLY A 368 -1.81 21.62 -0.51
CA GLY A 368 -2.38 22.02 0.79
C GLY A 368 -2.26 20.95 1.89
N ASN A 369 -1.35 19.99 1.74
CA ASN A 369 -1.10 18.96 2.75
C ASN A 369 0.11 19.34 3.62
N LYS A 370 0.06 19.00 4.91
CA LYS A 370 1.19 19.19 5.82
C LYS A 370 1.38 18.04 6.80
N TYR A 371 2.63 17.90 7.21
CA TYR A 371 3.03 17.11 8.35
C TYR A 371 3.71 18.02 9.38
N ALA A 372 3.06 18.19 10.54
CA ALA A 372 3.63 18.93 11.66
C ALA A 372 4.64 18.06 12.45
N GLY A 373 5.65 17.56 11.74
CA GLY A 373 6.75 16.76 12.26
C GLY A 373 8.02 16.91 11.41
N TYR A 374 8.99 16.03 11.66
CA TYR A 374 10.35 16.24 11.17
C TYR A 374 10.57 15.95 9.68
N TRP A 375 9.78 15.08 9.04
CA TRP A 375 10.14 14.52 7.73
C TRP A 375 8.92 14.33 6.82
N GLY A 376 8.98 14.78 5.57
CA GLY A 376 8.00 14.51 4.51
C GLY A 376 6.66 15.24 4.69
N GLY A 377 6.45 16.35 3.97
CA GLY A 377 5.29 17.22 4.12
C GLY A 377 4.04 16.72 3.42
N GLN A 378 4.04 16.60 2.08
CA GLN A 378 2.85 16.17 1.34
C GLN A 378 2.83 14.66 1.07
N LEU A 379 3.98 14.11 0.67
CA LEU A 379 4.12 12.71 0.29
C LEU A 379 5.27 12.06 1.03
N HIS A 380 5.05 10.82 1.50
CA HIS A 380 6.13 9.89 1.80
C HIS A 380 5.98 8.64 0.95
N ALA A 381 6.98 8.34 0.12
CA ALA A 381 7.09 7.07 -0.57
C ALA A 381 8.35 6.32 -0.11
N ALA A 382 8.15 5.16 0.51
CA ALA A 382 9.23 4.24 0.88
C ALA A 382 9.40 3.08 -0.13
N GLY A 383 8.46 2.95 -1.06
CA GLY A 383 8.40 1.95 -2.13
C GLY A 383 7.42 2.44 -3.20
N GLY A 384 7.00 1.53 -4.08
CA GLY A 384 5.94 1.79 -5.05
C GLY A 384 6.34 2.77 -6.14
N LEU A 385 5.35 3.22 -6.89
CA LEU A 385 5.53 4.11 -8.04
C LEU A 385 4.73 5.40 -7.86
N VAL A 386 5.40 6.53 -8.03
CA VAL A 386 4.78 7.85 -8.16
C VAL A 386 5.07 8.36 -9.57
N ASP A 387 4.03 8.53 -10.39
CA ASP A 387 4.19 8.73 -11.84
C ASP A 387 3.29 9.84 -12.37
N ARG A 388 3.83 10.80 -13.10
CA ARG A 388 3.04 11.89 -13.71
C ARG A 388 2.19 12.66 -12.69
N CYS A 389 2.74 12.95 -11.52
CA CYS A 389 2.06 13.72 -10.49
C CYS A 389 2.48 15.20 -10.50
N VAL A 390 1.68 16.03 -9.83
CA VAL A 390 2.04 17.39 -9.43
C VAL A 390 2.01 17.44 -7.90
N ILE A 391 3.14 17.81 -7.28
CA ILE A 391 3.25 17.93 -5.82
C ILE A 391 3.63 19.36 -5.54
N GLU A 392 2.66 20.17 -5.13
CA GLU A 392 2.84 21.61 -5.02
C GLU A 392 2.50 22.19 -3.66
N GLY A 393 3.35 23.07 -3.17
CA GLY A 393 3.09 23.84 -1.96
C GLY A 393 2.39 25.15 -2.26
N ASP A 394 1.73 25.69 -1.24
CA ASP A 394 1.17 27.03 -1.26
C ASP A 394 2.10 28.03 -0.55
N ASP A 395 2.01 29.30 -0.92
CA ASP A 395 2.84 30.41 -0.40
C ASP A 395 2.66 30.68 1.10
N SER A 396 1.64 30.10 1.71
CA SER A 396 1.24 30.40 3.09
C SER A 396 1.69 29.36 4.11
N MET A 397 2.20 28.20 3.66
CA MET A 397 2.37 27.05 4.55
C MET A 397 3.76 26.42 4.47
N VAL A 398 4.38 26.23 5.64
CA VAL A 398 5.51 25.29 5.81
C VAL A 398 4.94 23.88 5.95
N ASN A 399 5.29 23.00 5.02
CA ASN A 399 4.69 21.68 4.91
C ASN A 399 5.28 20.67 5.91
N ALA A 400 6.57 20.76 6.23
CA ALA A 400 7.27 19.92 7.22
C ALA A 400 8.60 20.57 7.68
N ALA A 401 9.27 19.98 8.67
CA ALA A 401 10.62 20.45 9.04
C ALA A 401 11.65 20.12 7.94
N ASN A 402 11.63 18.90 7.42
CA ASN A 402 12.47 18.45 6.31
C ASN A 402 11.61 17.75 5.25
N GLY A 403 11.96 17.87 3.97
CA GLY A 403 11.20 17.22 2.90
C GLY A 403 9.84 17.86 2.67
N GLY A 404 9.79 19.17 2.44
CA GLY A 404 8.55 19.96 2.40
C GLY A 404 7.51 19.37 1.43
N GLY A 405 7.94 18.97 0.24
CA GLY A 405 7.08 18.25 -0.69
C GLY A 405 7.07 16.75 -0.42
N VAL A 406 8.22 16.13 -0.66
CA VAL A 406 8.35 14.68 -0.77
C VAL A 406 9.46 14.14 0.12
N MET A 407 9.17 13.07 0.83
CA MET A 407 10.17 12.17 1.40
C MET A 407 10.22 10.87 0.60
N LEU A 408 11.42 10.49 0.18
CA LEU A 408 11.71 9.21 -0.45
C LEU A 408 12.59 8.36 0.46
N SER A 409 12.29 7.07 0.54
CA SER A 409 13.11 6.10 1.28
C SER A 409 13.01 4.72 0.64
N GLY A 410 13.74 3.73 1.17
CA GLY A 410 13.61 2.34 0.76
C GLY A 410 13.80 2.15 -0.75
N ASN A 411 12.80 1.60 -1.44
CA ASN A 411 12.85 1.27 -2.87
C ASN A 411 11.93 2.14 -3.74
N ALA A 412 11.61 3.35 -3.29
CA ALA A 412 10.66 4.22 -3.99
C ALA A 412 11.15 4.67 -5.37
N THR A 413 10.25 4.67 -6.35
CA THR A 413 10.48 5.30 -7.66
C THR A 413 9.51 6.45 -7.85
N ILE A 414 10.04 7.65 -8.12
CA ILE A 414 9.27 8.80 -8.57
C ILE A 414 9.72 9.17 -9.98
N ARG A 415 8.76 9.34 -10.90
CA ARG A 415 9.08 9.70 -12.28
C ARG A 415 8.06 10.62 -12.95
N SER A 416 8.51 11.32 -13.99
CA SER A 416 7.66 12.20 -14.82
C SER A 416 6.86 13.22 -13.99
N THR A 417 7.36 13.64 -12.83
CA THR A 417 6.59 14.36 -11.80
C THR A 417 7.13 15.77 -11.60
N LEU A 418 6.23 16.73 -11.41
CA LEU A 418 6.55 18.11 -11.05
C LEU A 418 6.45 18.31 -9.53
N ILE A 419 7.50 18.84 -8.92
CA ILE A 419 7.60 19.12 -7.48
C ILE A 419 7.97 20.60 -7.31
N THR A 420 6.99 21.42 -6.90
CA THR A 420 7.13 22.88 -6.97
C THR A 420 6.51 23.64 -5.81
N GLY A 421 7.04 24.80 -5.42
CA GLY A 421 6.42 25.65 -4.40
C GLY A 421 6.38 25.04 -2.99
N ASN A 422 7.00 23.87 -2.76
CA ASN A 422 6.95 23.21 -1.46
C ASN A 422 7.91 23.87 -0.48
N ARG A 423 7.56 23.85 0.81
CA ARG A 423 8.31 24.56 1.85
C ARG A 423 8.69 23.64 3.01
N ALA A 424 9.98 23.59 3.33
CA ALA A 424 10.49 22.94 4.53
C ALA A 424 11.05 23.96 5.52
N SER A 425 11.10 23.63 6.81
CA SER A 425 11.73 24.54 7.77
C SER A 425 13.25 24.43 7.85
N SER A 426 13.86 23.37 7.31
CA SER A 426 15.28 23.05 7.49
C SER A 426 15.95 22.58 6.19
N CYS A 427 15.67 21.38 5.69
CA CYS A 427 16.29 20.88 4.44
C CYS A 427 15.29 20.20 3.50
N GLY A 428 15.65 20.10 2.21
CA GLY A 428 14.83 19.41 1.21
C GLY A 428 13.44 20.04 1.04
N GLY A 429 13.36 21.33 0.71
CA GLY A 429 12.09 22.02 0.46
C GLY A 429 11.20 21.25 -0.52
N GLY A 430 11.78 20.82 -1.65
CA GLY A 430 11.12 19.94 -2.62
C GLY A 430 11.16 18.48 -2.18
N VAL A 431 12.34 17.88 -2.20
CA VAL A 431 12.55 16.45 -1.96
C VAL A 431 13.62 16.21 -0.92
N ILE A 432 13.36 15.24 -0.04
CA ILE A 432 14.39 14.60 0.78
C ILE A 432 14.45 13.11 0.49
N VAL A 433 15.66 12.56 0.42
CA VAL A 433 15.90 11.13 0.38
C VAL A 433 16.51 10.70 1.71
N TYR A 434 15.93 9.68 2.35
CA TYR A 434 16.39 9.19 3.64
C TYR A 434 16.30 7.66 3.70
N TYR A 435 17.28 6.98 4.29
CA TYR A 435 17.35 5.52 4.32
C TYR A 435 17.03 4.83 2.97
N PRO A 436 17.71 5.18 1.87
CA PRO A 436 17.48 4.51 0.59
C PRO A 436 18.02 3.07 0.64
N ALA A 437 17.28 2.14 0.07
CA ALA A 437 17.82 0.87 -0.42
C ALA A 437 18.13 1.02 -1.92
N ARG A 438 17.12 1.41 -2.71
CA ARG A 438 17.26 1.85 -4.09
C ARG A 438 16.17 2.86 -4.47
N VAL A 439 16.45 4.14 -4.23
CA VAL A 439 15.55 5.24 -4.61
C VAL A 439 15.86 5.71 -6.03
N ARG A 440 14.84 5.91 -6.86
CA ARG A 440 14.99 6.45 -8.22
C ARG A 440 14.14 7.71 -8.41
N ILE A 441 14.77 8.80 -8.87
CA ILE A 441 14.15 10.07 -9.25
C ILE A 441 14.46 10.28 -10.74
N ILE A 442 13.45 10.10 -11.60
CA ILE A 442 13.68 10.03 -13.05
C ILE A 442 12.75 10.99 -13.77
N ASN A 443 13.26 11.76 -14.72
CA ASN A 443 12.39 12.60 -15.56
C ASN A 443 11.52 13.56 -14.71
N CYS A 444 12.03 14.07 -13.60
CA CYS A 444 11.27 14.98 -12.73
C CYS A 444 11.68 16.43 -12.94
N THR A 445 10.83 17.37 -12.56
CA THR A 445 11.19 18.78 -12.42
C THR A 445 10.99 19.19 -10.96
N ILE A 446 12.06 19.60 -10.29
CA ILE A 446 12.08 20.05 -8.90
C ILE A 446 12.45 21.53 -8.89
N ALA A 447 11.43 22.38 -8.85
CA ALA A 447 11.60 23.82 -9.07
C ALA A 447 10.91 24.70 -8.03
N ASP A 448 11.45 25.88 -7.78
CA ASP A 448 10.82 26.91 -6.93
C ASP A 448 10.33 26.38 -5.58
N ASN A 449 11.09 25.47 -4.95
CA ASN A 449 10.84 25.01 -3.59
C ASN A 449 11.69 25.81 -2.60
N PHE A 450 11.23 25.92 -1.36
CA PHE A 450 11.82 26.80 -0.36
C PHE A 450 12.22 26.04 0.90
N ILE A 451 13.26 26.52 1.57
CA ILE A 451 13.45 26.29 3.01
C ILE A 451 13.21 27.61 3.77
N THR A 452 12.85 27.53 5.05
CA THR A 452 12.63 28.73 5.89
C THR A 452 13.66 28.89 7.01
N ALA A 453 14.59 27.95 7.19
CA ALA A 453 15.68 28.11 8.17
C ALA A 453 16.67 29.18 7.68
N THR A 454 16.94 30.15 8.56
CA THR A 454 18.00 31.14 8.41
C THR A 454 19.38 30.61 8.81
N ALA A 455 19.51 29.30 9.09
CA ALA A 455 20.79 28.69 9.40
C ALA A 455 21.60 28.62 8.09
N SER A 456 22.66 29.40 8.07
CA SER A 456 23.56 29.69 6.96
C SER A 456 24.42 28.50 6.50
N SER A 457 23.87 27.29 6.41
CA SER A 457 24.62 26.17 5.83
C SER A 457 24.17 25.91 4.39
N THR A 458 25.16 25.89 3.51
CA THR A 458 25.14 25.37 2.14
C THR A 458 24.65 23.91 2.04
N ASP A 459 24.40 23.26 3.18
CA ASP A 459 24.08 21.84 3.34
C ASP A 459 22.57 21.54 3.35
N SER A 460 21.72 22.52 3.03
CA SER A 460 20.26 22.40 3.22
C SER A 460 19.51 21.86 2.00
N GLY A 461 20.06 21.98 0.78
CA GLY A 461 19.48 21.42 -0.46
C GLY A 461 17.97 21.70 -0.64
N PRO A 462 17.55 22.97 -0.86
CA PRO A 462 16.13 23.35 -0.90
C PRO A 462 15.34 22.66 -2.03
N GLY A 463 15.99 22.26 -3.12
CA GLY A 463 15.37 21.41 -4.15
C GLY A 463 15.41 19.95 -3.74
N LEU A 464 16.62 19.40 -3.60
CA LEU A 464 16.84 18.00 -3.24
C LEU A 464 17.89 17.90 -2.13
N TYR A 465 17.56 17.16 -1.07
CA TYR A 465 18.49 16.80 -0.01
C TYR A 465 18.63 15.29 0.11
N ILE A 466 19.86 14.76 0.08
CA ILE A 466 20.14 13.33 0.28
C ILE A 466 20.74 13.13 1.67
N ALA A 467 19.92 12.67 2.60
CA ALA A 467 20.28 12.47 4.00
C ALA A 467 20.97 11.11 4.23
N GLN A 468 21.70 11.02 5.35
CA GLN A 468 22.57 9.91 5.76
C GLN A 468 21.93 8.52 5.59
N SER A 469 22.76 7.55 5.18
CA SER A 469 22.50 6.12 5.39
C SER A 469 23.23 5.67 6.66
N PRO A 470 22.63 4.88 7.56
CA PRO A 470 23.31 4.43 8.76
C PRO A 470 24.45 3.52 8.31
N GLU A 471 25.54 3.49 9.08
CA GLU A 471 26.85 2.89 8.74
C GLU A 471 26.80 1.44 8.23
N ASN A 472 25.65 0.76 8.29
CA ASN A 472 25.44 -0.64 7.92
C ASN A 472 24.35 -0.88 6.85
N HIS A 473 23.83 0.16 6.17
CA HIS A 473 22.82 -0.02 5.11
C HIS A 473 23.32 0.58 3.78
N PRO A 474 23.88 -0.21 2.85
CA PRO A 474 24.35 0.30 1.56
C PRO A 474 23.16 0.72 0.69
N GLY A 475 22.92 2.03 0.63
CA GLY A 475 21.82 2.60 -0.13
C GLY A 475 22.25 3.09 -1.51
N ARG A 476 21.33 3.01 -2.49
CA ARG A 476 21.51 3.59 -3.82
C ARG A 476 20.46 4.66 -4.08
N VAL A 477 20.90 5.82 -4.57
CA VAL A 477 20.04 6.89 -5.09
C VAL A 477 20.38 7.11 -6.54
N GLU A 478 19.41 7.01 -7.43
CA GLU A 478 19.54 7.25 -8.87
C GLU A 478 18.76 8.51 -9.23
N VAL A 479 19.44 9.57 -9.65
CA VAL A 479 18.79 10.77 -10.20
C VAL A 479 19.12 10.83 -11.68
N VAL A 480 18.12 10.78 -12.55
CA VAL A 480 18.28 10.66 -14.01
C VAL A 480 17.33 11.63 -14.71
N ASN A 481 17.79 12.31 -15.75
CA ASN A 481 16.98 13.22 -16.59
C ASN A 481 16.09 14.18 -15.79
N THR A 482 16.56 14.63 -14.63
CA THR A 482 15.79 15.46 -13.72
C THR A 482 16.32 16.88 -13.78
N ILE A 483 15.42 17.86 -13.78
CA ILE A 483 15.77 19.28 -13.68
C ILE A 483 15.60 19.71 -12.23
N ILE A 484 16.63 20.34 -11.66
CA ILE A 484 16.57 20.98 -10.34
C ILE A 484 16.97 22.45 -10.53
N HIS A 485 16.01 23.36 -10.36
CA HIS A 485 16.17 24.77 -10.76
C HIS A 485 15.39 25.72 -9.85
N GLY A 486 15.88 26.94 -9.61
CA GLY A 486 15.06 27.99 -8.99
C GLY A 486 14.65 27.74 -7.54
N ASN A 487 15.23 26.78 -6.81
CA ASN A 487 14.87 26.55 -5.41
C ASN A 487 15.57 27.56 -4.48
N HIS A 488 14.98 27.90 -3.34
CA HIS A 488 15.34 29.08 -2.53
C HIS A 488 15.65 28.74 -1.06
N LEU A 489 16.60 29.49 -0.46
CA LEU A 489 16.96 29.36 0.97
C LEU A 489 16.01 30.11 1.92
N SER A 490 15.19 31.02 1.42
CA SER A 490 14.18 31.72 2.22
C SER A 490 13.08 32.27 1.31
N PRO A 491 11.80 32.26 1.74
CA PRO A 491 10.74 32.99 1.05
C PRO A 491 10.98 34.51 0.97
N ALA A 492 11.82 35.04 1.87
CA ALA A 492 12.16 36.47 1.92
C ALA A 492 13.34 36.85 1.01
N THR A 493 14.10 35.87 0.49
CA THR A 493 15.15 36.08 -0.51
C THR A 493 14.66 35.53 -1.86
N PRO A 494 14.20 36.39 -2.78
CA PRO A 494 13.63 35.93 -4.06
C PRO A 494 14.69 35.34 -5.00
N GLU A 495 15.98 35.55 -4.71
CA GLU A 495 17.05 34.97 -5.51
C GLU A 495 17.12 33.45 -5.31
N PRO A 496 17.30 32.67 -6.39
CA PRO A 496 17.57 31.24 -6.30
C PRO A 496 18.78 30.95 -5.40
N ALA A 497 18.69 29.88 -4.62
CA ALA A 497 19.80 29.37 -3.82
C ALA A 497 20.99 29.04 -4.73
N GLU A 498 22.20 29.37 -4.27
CA GLU A 498 23.43 28.92 -4.95
C GLU A 498 23.50 27.39 -4.97
N PHE A 499 23.14 26.72 -3.86
CA PHE A 499 23.13 25.26 -3.77
C PHE A 499 21.71 24.74 -3.63
N THR A 500 21.18 24.18 -4.72
CA THR A 500 19.82 23.58 -4.74
C THR A 500 19.81 22.08 -4.41
N LEU A 501 20.98 21.44 -4.42
CA LEU A 501 21.20 20.03 -4.09
C LEU A 501 22.24 19.96 -2.96
N ALA A 502 21.97 19.17 -1.93
CA ALA A 502 22.96 18.85 -0.90
C ALA A 502 22.87 17.39 -0.46
N ALA A 503 23.95 16.83 0.07
CA ALA A 503 23.97 15.50 0.66
C ALA A 503 24.82 15.45 1.93
N ASN A 504 24.53 14.50 2.82
CA ASN A 504 25.28 14.31 4.05
C ASN A 504 26.62 13.54 3.80
N PRO A 505 27.75 13.95 4.41
CA PRO A 505 29.06 13.31 4.24
C PRO A 505 29.12 11.84 4.56
N ASP A 506 28.46 11.43 5.64
CA ASP A 506 28.47 10.06 6.12
C ASP A 506 27.80 9.08 5.13
N PHE A 507 27.02 9.58 4.17
CA PHE A 507 26.42 8.74 3.12
C PHE A 507 27.48 8.10 2.21
N PHE A 508 28.59 8.80 1.92
CA PHE A 508 29.56 8.40 0.89
C PHE A 508 30.81 7.70 1.44
N GLU A 509 31.06 7.82 2.75
CA GLU A 509 32.19 7.17 3.41
C GLU A 509 31.94 5.66 3.69
N SER A 510 30.68 5.21 3.67
CA SER A 510 30.39 3.78 3.74
C SER A 510 30.79 3.08 2.43
N GLN A 511 31.77 2.17 2.47
CA GLN A 511 32.39 1.49 1.30
C GLN A 511 31.40 0.79 0.34
N ASN A 512 30.13 0.63 0.74
CA ASN A 512 29.10 -0.07 -0.01
C ASN A 512 27.93 0.82 -0.49
N SER A 513 27.82 2.10 -0.09
CA SER A 513 26.78 3.02 -0.60
C SER A 513 27.24 3.73 -1.87
N LYS A 514 26.38 3.80 -2.90
CA LYS A 514 26.68 4.49 -4.16
C LYS A 514 25.49 5.36 -4.55
N ALA A 515 25.62 6.69 -4.43
CA ALA A 515 24.71 7.59 -5.13
C ALA A 515 25.18 7.73 -6.59
N TYR A 516 24.26 7.55 -7.53
CA TYR A 516 24.46 7.81 -8.95
C TYR A 516 23.61 9.01 -9.32
N VAL A 517 24.25 10.18 -9.36
CA VAL A 517 23.57 11.43 -9.66
C VAL A 517 23.94 11.83 -11.09
N THR A 518 23.03 11.55 -12.03
CA THR A 518 23.09 12.06 -13.41
C THR A 518 22.06 13.16 -13.53
N ILE A 519 22.45 14.37 -13.14
CA ILE A 519 21.60 15.56 -13.27
C ILE A 519 22.11 16.37 -14.46
N PRO A 520 21.48 16.21 -15.63
CA PRO A 520 21.91 16.94 -16.81
C PRO A 520 21.60 18.44 -16.71
N PHE A 521 20.76 18.92 -15.78
CA PHE A 521 20.53 20.36 -15.58
C PHE A 521 20.46 20.73 -14.10
N LEU A 522 21.49 21.43 -13.64
CA LEU A 522 21.62 21.92 -12.28
C LEU A 522 22.20 23.35 -12.34
N ASN A 523 21.41 24.36 -11.99
CA ASN A 523 21.90 25.74 -11.94
C ASN A 523 22.72 25.98 -10.66
N ASN A 524 23.79 26.77 -10.78
CA ASN A 524 24.65 27.28 -9.71
C ASN A 524 25.52 26.26 -8.94
N LEU A 525 25.99 25.17 -9.57
CA LEU A 525 27.04 24.34 -8.96
C LEU A 525 28.43 25.03 -9.07
N THR A 526 28.67 26.07 -8.27
CA THR A 526 30.03 26.64 -8.12
C THR A 526 30.91 25.80 -7.19
N SER A 527 30.28 24.98 -6.34
CA SER A 527 30.91 23.93 -5.53
C SER A 527 29.83 23.06 -4.86
N PHE A 528 29.72 21.77 -5.17
CA PHE A 528 29.10 20.88 -4.18
C PHE A 528 30.01 20.93 -2.94
N ASP A 529 29.46 21.09 -1.72
CA ASP A 529 30.30 20.94 -0.52
C ASP A 529 30.71 19.47 -0.41
N THR A 530 31.81 19.15 -1.09
CA THR A 530 32.52 17.88 -1.04
C THR A 530 33.64 17.94 -0.02
N THR A 531 33.58 18.77 1.04
CA THR A 531 34.62 18.76 2.07
C THR A 531 34.70 17.36 2.71
N GLY A 532 35.68 16.54 2.26
CA GLY A 532 35.85 15.13 2.63
C GLY A 532 35.57 14.05 1.56
N TYR A 533 35.22 14.39 0.31
CA TYR A 533 34.66 13.42 -0.65
C TYR A 533 35.46 13.30 -1.95
N GLU A 534 35.48 12.10 -2.55
CA GLU A 534 36.04 11.91 -3.90
C GLU A 534 35.03 12.27 -4.99
N ALA A 535 35.35 13.32 -5.75
CA ALA A 535 34.53 13.88 -6.84
C ALA A 535 34.14 12.84 -7.92
N ASP A 536 34.92 11.78 -8.12
CA ASP A 536 34.68 10.72 -9.13
C ASP A 536 33.47 9.81 -8.81
N LYS A 537 32.91 9.87 -7.59
CA LYS A 537 31.77 9.03 -7.17
C LYS A 537 30.41 9.69 -7.36
N LEU A 538 30.35 10.96 -7.77
CA LEU A 538 29.11 11.75 -7.79
C LEU A 538 28.61 12.13 -9.19
N PHE A 539 29.42 12.03 -10.24
CA PHE A 539 29.05 12.59 -11.55
C PHE A 539 29.18 11.59 -12.68
N SER A 540 28.10 11.46 -13.47
CA SER A 540 28.28 11.19 -14.90
C SER A 540 28.74 12.48 -15.58
N THR A 541 29.56 12.40 -16.63
CA THR A 541 30.12 13.52 -17.39
C THR A 541 29.11 14.36 -18.19
N ASN A 542 27.79 14.19 -17.97
CA ASN A 542 26.71 14.72 -18.80
C ASN A 542 25.88 15.83 -18.12
N SER A 543 26.43 16.52 -17.10
CA SER A 543 25.78 17.66 -16.46
C SER A 543 25.95 18.95 -17.29
N LEU A 544 24.85 19.59 -17.69
CA LEU A 544 24.82 20.88 -18.36
C LEU A 544 24.53 21.98 -17.33
N ALA A 545 25.52 22.86 -17.11
CA ALA A 545 25.37 24.08 -16.33
C ALA A 545 24.81 25.20 -17.22
N ALA A 546 23.56 25.06 -17.68
CA ALA A 546 22.88 26.02 -18.53
C ALA A 546 21.43 26.24 -18.07
N ASP A 547 20.89 27.44 -18.33
CA ASP A 547 19.49 27.75 -18.07
C ASP A 547 18.59 26.77 -18.83
N PRO A 548 17.66 26.05 -18.17
CA PRO A 548 16.74 25.13 -18.82
C PRO A 548 15.71 25.82 -19.73
N LEU A 549 15.63 27.15 -19.78
CA LEU A 549 14.75 27.94 -20.65
C LEU A 549 13.30 27.47 -20.58
N PHE A 550 12.65 27.77 -19.46
CA PHE A 550 11.27 27.38 -19.21
C PHE A 550 10.23 28.33 -19.79
N LYS A 551 9.04 27.78 -20.05
CA LYS A 551 7.82 28.57 -20.11
C LYS A 551 7.54 29.13 -18.70
N LEU A 552 7.60 30.46 -18.58
CA LEU A 552 7.49 31.18 -17.29
C LEU A 552 6.07 31.24 -16.71
N SER A 553 5.02 30.91 -17.48
CA SER A 553 3.61 30.98 -17.01
C SER A 553 2.64 30.11 -17.84
N GLY A 554 1.45 29.87 -17.29
CA GLY A 554 0.35 29.13 -17.93
C GLY A 554 0.14 27.72 -17.38
N SER A 555 -0.67 26.91 -18.06
CA SER A 555 -1.09 25.56 -17.60
C SER A 555 0.01 24.49 -17.59
N THR A 556 1.24 24.83 -18.00
CA THR A 556 2.40 23.91 -18.04
C THR A 556 3.65 24.69 -17.59
N PRO A 557 3.71 25.14 -16.34
CA PRO A 557 4.89 25.84 -15.84
C PRO A 557 6.10 24.89 -15.85
N PHE A 558 7.30 25.43 -16.05
CA PHE A 558 8.56 24.66 -16.13
C PHE A 558 8.67 23.67 -17.28
N LYS A 559 7.82 23.83 -18.30
CA LYS A 559 7.99 23.11 -19.56
C LYS A 559 9.12 23.73 -20.39
N PRO A 560 10.10 22.94 -20.90
CA PRO A 560 11.15 23.44 -21.79
C PRO A 560 10.59 24.09 -23.07
N VAL A 561 11.18 25.22 -23.49
CA VAL A 561 10.90 25.85 -24.80
C VAL A 561 11.73 25.24 -25.92
N LEU A 562 11.43 25.58 -27.19
CA LEU A 562 12.03 24.94 -28.37
C LEU A 562 13.57 24.89 -28.38
N ASN A 563 14.23 25.97 -27.96
CA ASN A 563 15.69 26.07 -27.95
C ASN A 563 16.29 25.74 -26.57
N SER A 564 15.48 25.14 -25.69
CA SER A 564 15.97 24.71 -24.40
C SER A 564 17.04 23.63 -24.58
N PRO A 565 18.12 23.69 -23.82
CA PRO A 565 19.13 22.63 -23.82
C PRO A 565 18.58 21.30 -23.24
N CYS A 566 17.42 21.32 -22.57
CA CYS A 566 16.75 20.11 -22.07
C CYS A 566 16.07 19.28 -23.17
N VAL A 567 15.84 19.86 -24.35
CA VAL A 567 15.14 19.18 -25.45
C VAL A 567 16.06 18.17 -26.12
N ASP A 568 15.61 16.93 -26.32
CA ASP A 568 16.31 15.84 -27.00
C ASP A 568 17.69 15.45 -26.41
N ASN A 569 17.96 15.78 -25.16
CA ASN A 569 19.28 15.56 -24.53
C ASN A 569 19.25 14.58 -23.34
N GLY A 570 18.10 13.98 -23.03
CA GLY A 570 17.99 13.00 -21.95
C GLY A 570 18.50 11.61 -22.33
N VAL A 571 18.80 10.81 -21.30
CA VAL A 571 19.17 9.40 -21.41
C VAL A 571 17.91 8.57 -21.54
N VAL A 572 17.72 7.88 -22.67
CA VAL A 572 16.56 7.00 -22.87
C VAL A 572 16.74 5.71 -22.07
N GLU A 573 15.76 5.38 -21.24
CA GLU A 573 15.62 4.05 -20.63
C GLU A 573 14.50 3.25 -21.32
N GLU A 574 14.57 1.92 -21.26
CA GLU A 574 13.62 1.02 -21.95
C GLU A 574 12.14 1.32 -21.61
N TRP A 575 11.85 1.64 -20.36
CA TRP A 575 10.47 1.94 -19.92
C TRP A 575 9.89 3.20 -20.57
N MET A 576 10.73 4.09 -21.13
CA MET A 576 10.29 5.36 -21.71
C MET A 576 9.62 5.16 -23.08
N TYR A 577 9.85 4.05 -23.77
CA TYR A 577 9.18 3.74 -25.02
C TYR A 577 7.70 3.45 -24.76
N GLY A 578 6.83 4.28 -25.35
CA GLY A 578 5.37 4.19 -25.15
C GLY A 578 4.88 4.79 -23.82
N ALA A 579 5.77 5.28 -22.95
CA ALA A 579 5.39 6.05 -21.78
C ALA A 579 4.98 7.48 -22.16
N GLU A 580 4.32 8.17 -21.24
CA GLU A 580 3.93 9.57 -21.42
C GLU A 580 4.61 10.48 -20.39
N ASP A 581 4.71 11.76 -20.72
CA ASP A 581 5.12 12.85 -19.86
C ASP A 581 3.99 13.27 -18.90
N LEU A 582 4.24 14.29 -18.09
CA LEU A 582 3.29 14.79 -17.10
C LEU A 582 1.91 15.19 -17.67
N ILE A 583 1.83 15.54 -18.95
CA ILE A 583 0.59 16.01 -19.60
C ILE A 583 0.06 15.01 -20.63
N GLY A 584 0.50 13.75 -20.55
CA GLY A 584 -0.01 12.66 -21.39
C GLY A 584 0.57 12.64 -22.82
N ARG A 585 1.74 13.24 -23.07
CA ARG A 585 2.41 13.18 -24.38
C ARG A 585 3.47 12.11 -24.40
N GLN A 586 3.71 11.46 -25.54
CA GLN A 586 4.76 10.45 -25.67
C GLN A 586 6.11 10.95 -25.17
N ARG A 587 6.75 10.12 -24.33
CA ARG A 587 8.01 10.47 -23.66
C ARG A 587 9.21 10.50 -24.60
N VAL A 588 9.29 9.59 -25.56
CA VAL A 588 10.31 9.65 -26.61
C VAL A 588 9.65 10.23 -27.86
N ALA A 589 9.66 11.56 -27.98
CA ALA A 589 8.96 12.28 -29.04
C ALA A 589 9.88 12.82 -30.15
N GLY A 590 11.17 13.03 -29.87
CA GLY A 590 12.14 13.57 -30.82
C GLY A 590 13.31 12.62 -31.09
N ALA A 591 14.51 13.18 -31.20
CA ALA A 591 15.74 12.41 -31.36
C ALA A 591 16.12 11.66 -30.06
N SER A 592 15.69 12.17 -28.91
CA SER A 592 15.82 11.53 -27.60
C SER A 592 14.62 11.89 -26.71
N VAL A 593 14.69 11.52 -25.44
CA VAL A 593 13.78 11.99 -24.38
C VAL A 593 14.19 13.40 -23.94
N ASP A 594 13.23 14.30 -23.71
CA ASP A 594 13.52 15.59 -23.08
C ASP A 594 13.86 15.37 -21.60
N ILE A 595 14.65 16.25 -21.01
CA ILE A 595 14.94 16.21 -19.57
C ILE A 595 13.82 16.95 -18.82
N GLY A 596 13.41 16.42 -17.66
CA GLY A 596 12.40 17.02 -16.80
C GLY A 596 11.03 16.33 -16.88
N ALA A 597 10.01 16.90 -16.24
CA ALA A 597 8.67 16.31 -16.18
C ALA A 597 7.90 16.31 -17.52
N TYR A 598 8.27 17.21 -18.44
CA TYR A 598 7.55 17.47 -19.68
C TYR A 598 8.37 17.13 -20.91
N GLU A 599 7.66 16.75 -21.97
CA GLU A 599 8.15 16.76 -23.34
C GLU A 599 7.66 18.02 -24.05
N LYS A 600 8.56 18.73 -24.74
CA LYS A 600 8.23 19.88 -25.57
C LYS A 600 7.25 19.47 -26.68
N GLY A 601 7.44 18.27 -27.24
CA GLY A 601 6.66 17.66 -28.33
C GLY A 601 7.07 18.18 -29.72
N LEU A 602 6.97 17.32 -30.75
CA LEU A 602 7.17 17.74 -32.14
C LEU A 602 6.11 18.78 -32.49
N SER A 603 6.53 19.90 -33.10
CA SER A 603 5.58 20.81 -33.72
C SER A 603 4.92 20.05 -34.86
N THR A 604 3.60 19.86 -34.84
CA THR A 604 2.86 19.36 -35.99
C THR A 604 3.19 20.26 -37.17
N MET A 605 3.89 19.71 -38.16
CA MET A 605 4.17 20.42 -39.40
C MET A 605 2.82 20.60 -40.10
N LEU A 606 2.27 21.82 -40.06
CA LEU A 606 1.10 22.17 -40.85
C LEU A 606 1.54 22.22 -42.32
N ILE A 607 1.39 21.12 -43.05
CA ILE A 607 1.52 21.13 -44.50
C ILE A 607 0.24 21.79 -45.04
N LEU A 608 0.30 23.10 -45.28
CA LEU A 608 -0.65 23.76 -46.15
C LEU A 608 -0.41 23.23 -47.57
N ARG A 609 -1.34 22.43 -48.08
CA ARG A 609 -1.43 22.10 -49.51
C ARG A 609 -2.29 23.12 -50.22
#